data_AF-A0A537U405-F1
#
_entry.id   AF-A0A537U405-F1
#
_cell.length_a   1.000
_cell.length_b   1.000
_cell.length_c   1.000
_cell.angle_alpha   90.00
_cell.angle_beta   90.00
_cell.angle_gamma   90.00
#
_symmetry.space_group_name_H-M   'P 1'
#
loop_
_entity.id
_entity.type
_entity.pdbx_description
1 polymer ?
#
loop_
_entity_poly.entity_id
_entity_poly.type
_entity_poly.pdbx_seq_one_letter_code
_entity_poly.pdbx_strand_id
1 'polypeptide(L)' 'MTDYRRNFIAGGSFFFTVNLAERRLRLLTQHIDELRTAFRETRRHHPFAIDAMVVLPDHLHTIWT' A
#
# COMPACT_ATOMS: atom_id res chain seq x y z
N MET A 1 -18.78 -9.47 -9.61
CA MET A 1 -17.43 -9.72 -10.14
C MET A 1 -16.82 -8.39 -10.54
N THR A 2 -15.50 -8.24 -10.47
CA THR A 2 -14.83 -7.03 -10.96
C THR A 2 -14.09 -7.39 -12.23
N ASP A 3 -14.38 -6.69 -13.33
CA ASP A 3 -13.74 -6.89 -14.65
C ASP A 3 -12.49 -6.00 -14.81
N TYR A 4 -11.85 -5.70 -13.67
CA TYR A 4 -10.67 -4.83 -13.65
C TYR A 4 -9.45 -5.56 -14.20
N ARG A 5 -8.78 -4.94 -15.17
CA ARG A 5 -7.51 -5.41 -15.74
C ARG A 5 -6.34 -4.61 -15.19
N ARG A 6 -5.35 -5.29 -14.62
CA ARG A 6 -4.09 -4.68 -14.20
C ARG A 6 -3.32 -4.18 -15.42
N ASN A 7 -2.84 -2.94 -15.33
CA ASN A 7 -1.94 -2.37 -16.33
C ASN A 7 -0.50 -2.64 -15.94
N PHE A 8 0.21 -3.44 -16.73
CA PHE A 8 1.62 -3.79 -16.48
C PHE A 8 2.51 -3.05 -17.47
N ILE A 9 3.20 -2.02 -16.99
CA ILE A 9 4.14 -1.22 -17.76
C ILE A 9 5.45 -1.17 -16.98
N ALA A 10 6.55 -1.58 -17.61
CA ALA A 10 7.87 -1.53 -16.99
C ALA A 10 8.26 -0.08 -16.67
N GLY A 11 8.64 0.18 -15.41
CA GLY A 11 8.97 1.52 -14.92
C GLY A 11 7.77 2.47 -14.81
N GLY A 12 6.53 1.96 -14.90
CA GLY A 12 5.33 2.76 -14.70
C GLY A 12 5.13 3.17 -13.24
N SER A 13 4.59 4.37 -13.02
CA SER A 13 4.19 4.84 -11.70
C SER A 13 2.70 4.62 -11.47
N PHE A 14 2.32 4.08 -10.31
CA PHE A 14 0.94 3.65 -10.04
C PHE A 14 0.45 4.12 -8.67
N PHE A 15 -0.80 4.57 -8.63
CA PHE A 15 -1.51 4.87 -7.39
C PHE A 15 -2.29 3.65 -6.91
N PHE A 16 -2.14 3.33 -5.61
CA PHE A 16 -2.86 2.25 -4.95
C PHE A 16 -3.66 2.77 -3.76
N THR A 17 -4.84 2.17 -3.57
CA THR A 17 -5.65 2.29 -2.35
C THR A 17 -5.78 0.91 -1.74
N VAL A 18 -5.47 0.79 -0.45
CA VAL A 18 -5.69 -0.43 0.34
C VAL A 18 -6.56 -0.08 1.53
N ASN A 19 -7.68 -0.78 1.70
CA ASN A 19 -8.61 -0.60 2.82
C ASN A 19 -8.54 -1.81 3.75
N LEU A 20 -8.75 -1.58 5.04
CA LEU A 20 -9.09 -2.64 5.98
C LEU A 20 -10.46 -3.24 5.60
N ALA A 21 -10.61 -4.54 5.85
CA ALA A 21 -11.89 -5.22 5.63
C ALA A 21 -12.98 -4.68 6.57
N GLU A 22 -12.66 -4.45 7.85
CA GLU A 22 -13.54 -3.77 8.81
C GLU A 22 -13.11 -2.31 8.98
N ARG A 23 -13.91 -1.40 8.45
CA ARG A 23 -13.58 0.03 8.34
C ARG A 23 -13.69 0.82 9.65
N ARG A 24 -14.29 0.24 10.70
CA ARG A 24 -14.36 0.88 12.03
C ARG A 24 -13.09 0.68 12.85
N LEU A 25 -12.26 -0.30 12.49
CA LEU A 25 -10.99 -0.53 13.16
C LEU A 25 -9.94 0.50 12.72
N ARG A 26 -8.92 0.68 13.56
CA ARG A 26 -7.85 1.66 13.37
C ARG A 26 -6.48 1.01 13.27
N LEU A 27 -6.46 -0.25 12.82
CA LEU A 27 -5.29 -1.15 12.92
C LEU A 27 -4.06 -0.60 12.22
N LEU A 28 -4.22 0.09 11.08
CA LEU A 28 -3.07 0.61 10.31
C LEU A 28 -2.28 1.66 11.08
N THR A 29 -2.97 2.49 11.87
CA THR A 29 -2.34 3.51 12.73
C THR A 29 -1.97 2.97 14.11
N GLN A 30 -2.74 2.03 14.66
CA GLN A 30 -2.46 1.40 15.96
C GLN A 30 -1.21 0.52 15.91
N HIS A 31 -0.97 -0.15 14.79
CA HIS A 31 0.18 -1.04 14.56
C HIS A 31 1.12 -0.49 13.49
N ILE A 32 1.37 0.83 13.51
CA ILE A 32 2.15 1.51 12.46
C ILE A 32 3.57 0.95 12.30
N ASP A 33 4.19 0.49 13.39
CA ASP A 33 5.54 -0.08 13.36
C ASP A 33 5.59 -1.46 12.69
N GLU A 34 4.56 -2.27 12.90
CA GLU A 34 4.38 -3.55 12.20
C GLU A 34 4.18 -3.31 10.70
N LEU A 35 3.32 -2.34 10.34
CA LEU A 35 3.10 -1.94 8.95
C LEU A 35 4.41 -1.46 8.29
N ARG A 36 5.15 -0.57 8.95
CA ARG A 36 6.46 -0.09 8.47
C ARG A 36 7.45 -1.23 8.29
N THR A 37 7.45 -2.22 9.19
CA THR A 37 8.31 -3.40 9.09
C THR A 37 7.94 -4.24 7.87
N ALA A 38 6.66 -4.52 7.66
CA ALA A 38 6.18 -5.23 6.48
C ALA A 38 6.58 -4.52 5.17
N PHE A 39 6.46 -3.19 5.10
CA PHE A 39 6.91 -2.41 3.95
C PHE A 39 8.41 -2.53 3.69
N ARG A 40 9.24 -2.47 4.74
CA ARG A 40 10.70 -2.64 4.62
C ARG A 40 11.07 -4.03 4.13
N GLU A 41 10.46 -5.08 4.68
CA GLU A 41 10.72 -6.46 4.27
C GLU A 41 10.28 -6.70 2.83
N THR A 42 9.10 -6.22 2.43
CA THR A 42 8.64 -6.33 1.04
C THR A 42 9.58 -5.60 0.09
N ARG A 43 10.01 -4.38 0.42
CA ARG A 43 10.93 -3.59 -0.42
C ARG A 43 12.32 -4.23 -0.55
N ARG A 44 12.77 -5.01 0.46
CA ARG A 44 14.03 -5.77 0.38
C ARG A 44 13.95 -6.90 -0.65
N HIS A 45 12.82 -7.61 -0.71
CA HIS A 45 12.62 -8.73 -1.64
C HIS A 45 12.18 -8.28 -3.04
N HIS A 46 11.48 -7.15 -3.11
CA HIS A 46 10.95 -6.54 -4.33
C HIS A 46 11.29 -5.05 -4.31
N PRO A 47 12.39 -4.61 -4.92
CA PRO A 47 12.74 -3.20 -4.95
C PRO A 47 11.68 -2.35 -5.67
N PHE A 48 11.23 -1.28 -5.02
CA PHE A 48 10.38 -0.22 -5.59
C PHE A 48 10.67 1.11 -4.89
N ALA A 49 10.32 2.22 -5.53
CA ALA A 49 10.33 3.55 -4.95
C ALA A 49 8.97 3.87 -4.33
N ILE A 50 8.97 4.54 -3.16
CA ILE A 50 7.76 5.12 -2.58
C ILE A 50 7.80 6.61 -2.91
N ASP A 51 7.09 7.01 -3.96
CA ASP A 51 7.01 8.41 -4.38
C ASP A 51 6.16 9.21 -3.40
N ALA A 52 5.05 8.62 -2.94
CA ALA A 52 4.20 9.17 -1.90
C ALA A 52 3.46 8.07 -1.13
N MET A 53 3.17 8.31 0.15
CA MET A 53 2.32 7.42 0.94
C MET A 53 1.66 8.18 2.09
N VAL A 54 0.38 7.89 2.34
CA VAL A 54 -0.34 8.31 3.55
C VAL A 54 -1.03 7.10 4.17
N VAL A 55 -0.94 7.00 5.50
CA VAL A 55 -1.61 5.96 6.29
C VAL A 55 -2.69 6.62 7.12
N LEU A 56 -3.95 6.24 6.87
CA LEU A 56 -5.10 6.59 7.67
C LEU A 56 -5.47 5.38 8.57
N PRO A 57 -6.35 5.55 9.57
CA PRO A 57 -6.66 4.47 10.51
C PRO A 57 -7.18 3.18 9.86
N ASP A 58 -8.01 3.30 8.81
CA ASP A 58 -8.69 2.19 8.14
C ASP A 58 -8.25 1.96 6.68
N HIS A 59 -7.42 2.84 6.10
CA HIS A 59 -6.93 2.69 4.74
C HIS A 59 -5.60 3.42 4.51
N LEU A 60 -4.95 3.13 3.40
CA LEU A 60 -3.76 3.84 2.95
C LEU A 60 -3.84 4.14 1.46
N HIS A 61 -3.15 5.19 1.07
CA HIS A 61 -2.90 5.55 -0.32
C HIS A 61 -1.41 5.63 -0.55
N THR A 62 -0.96 5.21 -1.73
CA THR A 62 0.46 5.25 -2.07
C THR A 62 0.68 5.33 -3.57
N ILE A 63 1.81 5.91 -3.95
CA ILE A 63 2.32 5.98 -5.31
C ILE A 63 3.68 5.27 -5.33
N TRP A 64 3.82 4.25 -6.17
CA TRP A 64 5.07 3.51 -6.35
C TRP A 64 5.54 3.53 -7.80
N THR A 65 6.85 3.46 -7.97
CA THR A 65 7.55 3.26 -9.25
C THR A 65 8.54 2.10 -9.15
#